data_AF-A0A1C3UQD5-F1
#
_entry.id   AF-A0A1C3UQD5-F1
#
_cell.length_a   1.000
_cell.length_b   1.000
_cell.length_c   1.000
_cell.angle_alpha   90.00
_cell.angle_beta   90.00
_cell.angle_gamma   90.00
#
_symmetry.space_group_name_H-M   'P 1'
#
loop_
_entity.id
_entity.type
_entity.pdbx_description
1 polymer ?
#
loop_
_entity_poly.entity_id
_entity_poly.type
_entity_poly.pdbx_seq_one_letter_code
_entity_poly.pdbx_strand_id
1 'polypeptide(L)' 'MKITFGQMRQMGLRGILVYCHCGHHIALDADRWPDEVRLSDIEPRFVCQGCGARGADVRPDFERGNPRLAIVGGRVAN' A
#
# COMPACT_ATOMS: atom_id res chain seq x y z
N MET A 1 1.75 12.24 -5.01
CA MET A 1 2.53 11.20 -5.73
C MET A 1 2.88 10.10 -4.73
N LYS A 2 2.52 8.84 -4.99
CA LYS A 2 2.81 7.70 -4.11
C LYS A 2 3.92 6.83 -4.68
N ILE A 3 4.56 6.05 -3.82
CA ILE A 3 5.62 5.10 -4.17
C ILE A 3 5.08 3.95 -5.03
N THR A 4 6.01 3.21 -5.66
CA THR A 4 5.71 1.93 -6.31
C THR A 4 5.71 0.77 -5.31
N PHE A 5 5.12 -0.36 -5.71
CA PHE A 5 5.20 -1.59 -4.93
C PHE A 5 6.64 -2.09 -4.78
N GLY A 6 7.50 -1.90 -5.78
CA GLY A 6 8.93 -2.21 -5.69
C GLY A 6 9.65 -1.40 -4.62
N GLN A 7 9.39 -0.08 -4.56
CA GLN A 7 9.92 0.79 -3.50
C GLN A 7 9.42 0.37 -2.12
N MET A 8 8.13 0.00 -2.00
CA MET A 8 7.55 -0.50 -0.76
C MET A 8 8.25 -1.80 -0.29
N ARG A 9 8.52 -2.74 -1.21
CA ARG A 9 9.24 -3.98 -0.91
C ARG A 9 10.69 -3.75 -0.52
N GLN A 10 11.37 -2.80 -1.16
CA GLN A 10 12.73 -2.38 -0.78
C GLN A 10 12.78 -1.82 0.66
N MET A 11 11.69 -1.22 1.13
CA MET A 11 11.52 -0.80 2.53
C MET A 11 11.18 -1.96 3.48
N GLY A 12 11.07 -3.20 2.99
CA GLY A 12 10.72 -4.38 3.78
C GLY A 12 9.23 -4.53 4.08
N LEU A 13 8.37 -3.84 3.33
CA LEU A 13 6.91 -3.89 3.50
C LEU A 13 6.26 -4.74 2.39
N ARG A 14 5.29 -5.59 2.76
CA ARG A 14 4.56 -6.45 1.81
C ARG A 14 3.04 -6.35 1.93
N GLY A 15 2.51 -5.62 2.91
CA GLY A 15 1.09 -5.34 3.02
C GLY A 15 0.71 -3.92 2.57
N ILE A 16 -0.56 -3.75 2.24
CA ILE A 16 -1.20 -2.44 2.10
C ILE A 16 -2.47 -2.37 2.94
N LEU A 17 -2.80 -1.15 3.38
CA LEU A 17 -4.09 -0.78 3.93
C LEU A 17 -4.88 0.01 2.89
N VAL A 18 -6.13 -0.37 2.69
CA VAL A 18 -7.05 0.28 1.76
C VAL A 18 -8.16 0.94 2.57
N TYR A 19 -8.22 2.28 2.54
CA TYR A 19 -9.18 3.06 3.31
C TYR A 19 -10.26 3.66 2.43
N CYS A 20 -11.51 3.54 2.86
CA CYS A 20 -12.63 4.31 2.33
C CYS A 20 -12.89 5.55 3.20
N HIS A 21 -13.44 6.61 2.60
CA HIS A 21 -13.85 7.82 3.32
C HIS A 21 -14.94 7.58 4.37
N CYS A 22 -15.68 6.47 4.29
CA CYS A 22 -16.71 6.11 5.26
C CYS A 22 -16.16 5.42 6.54
N GLY A 23 -14.85 5.29 6.68
CA GLY A 23 -14.19 4.67 7.85
C GLY A 23 -13.91 3.17 7.71
N HIS A 24 -14.48 2.49 6.70
CA HIS A 24 -14.11 1.12 6.38
C HIS A 24 -12.69 1.02 5.84
N HIS A 25 -11.96 -0.01 6.29
CA HIS A 25 -10.64 -0.33 5.76
C HIS A 25 -10.38 -1.83 5.78
N ILE A 26 -9.44 -2.26 4.95
CA ILE A 26 -8.98 -3.65 4.90
C ILE A 26 -7.46 -3.69 4.75
N ALA A 27 -6.83 -4.71 5.32
CA ALA A 27 -5.44 -5.05 5.06
C ALA A 27 -5.37 -6.11 3.96
N LEU A 28 -4.49 -5.91 2.99
CA LEU A 28 -4.31 -6.80 1.85
C LEU A 28 -2.84 -7.13 1.65
N ASP A 29 -2.58 -8.37 1.23
CA ASP A 29 -1.29 -8.73 0.66
C ASP A 29 -1.07 -8.02 -0.67
N ALA A 30 0.17 -7.56 -0.88
CA ALA A 30 0.57 -6.79 -2.04
C ALA A 30 1.39 -7.55 -3.09
N ASP A 31 1.75 -8.81 -2.87
CA ASP A 31 2.59 -9.59 -3.77
C ASP A 31 1.96 -9.84 -5.15
N ARG A 32 0.65 -9.64 -5.28
CA ARG A 32 -0.06 -9.68 -6.57
C ARG A 32 0.24 -8.53 -7.53
N TRP A 33 0.82 -7.42 -7.06
CA TRP A 33 1.08 -6.25 -7.91
C TRP A 33 2.56 -6.16 -8.33
N PRO A 34 2.86 -5.96 -9.63
CA PRO A 34 4.23 -5.76 -10.11
C PRO A 34 4.94 -4.57 -9.46
N ASP A 35 6.27 -4.59 -9.46
CA ASP A 35 7.13 -3.59 -8.80
C ASP A 35 6.96 -2.17 -9.36
N GLU A 36 6.58 -2.05 -10.63
CA GLU A 36 6.44 -0.78 -11.35
C GLU A 36 5.10 -0.09 -11.06
N VAL A 37 4.11 -0.83 -10.56
CA VAL A 37 2.79 -0.30 -10.26
C VAL A 37 2.89 0.64 -9.05
N ARG A 38 2.30 1.83 -9.14
CA ARG A 38 2.18 2.75 -8.01
C ARG A 38 0.98 2.42 -7.16
N LEU A 39 1.09 2.70 -5.86
CA LEU A 39 -0.06 2.56 -4.95
C LEU A 39 -1.28 3.37 -5.45
N SER A 40 -1.03 4.57 -6.00
CA SER A 40 -2.08 5.42 -6.58
C SER A 40 -2.77 4.82 -7.81
N ASP A 41 -2.10 3.94 -8.56
CA ASP A 41 -2.66 3.38 -9.81
C ASP A 41 -3.79 2.38 -9.54
N ILE A 42 -3.83 1.84 -8.32
CA ILE A 42 -4.85 0.87 -7.91
C ILE A 42 -5.99 1.51 -7.10
N GLU A 43 -5.82 2.75 -6.61
CA GLU A 43 -6.83 3.46 -5.82
C GLU A 43 -8.20 3.53 -6.49
N PRO A 44 -8.33 3.88 -7.79
CA PRO A 44 -9.63 3.97 -8.46
C PRO A 44 -10.30 2.60 -8.67
N ARG A 45 -9.58 1.49 -8.48
CA ARG A 45 -10.06 0.13 -8.74
C ARG A 45 -10.85 -0.45 -7.57
N PHE A 46 -10.79 0.16 -6.40
CA PHE A 46 -11.51 -0.31 -5.22
C PHE A 46 -12.94 0.21 -5.19
N VAL A 47 -13.85 -0.66 -4.74
CA VAL A 47 -15.25 -0.33 -4.43
C VAL A 47 -15.50 -0.72 -2.99
N CYS A 48 -15.97 0.23 -2.18
CA CYS A 48 -16.33 -0.06 -0.79
C CYS A 48 -17.61 -0.90 -0.74
N GLN A 49 -17.56 -2.08 -0.13
CA GLN A 49 -18.75 -2.92 0.11
C GLN A 49 -19.73 -2.28 1.10
N GLY A 50 -19.27 -1.36 1.95
CA GLY A 50 -20.12 -0.69 2.96
C GLY A 50 -20.95 0.48 2.39
N CYS A 51 -20.34 1.38 1.61
CA CYS A 51 -21.03 2.56 1.07
C CYS A 51 -21.16 2.61 -0.46
N GLY A 52 -20.62 1.61 -1.18
CA GLY A 52 -20.67 1.53 -2.64
C GLY A 52 -19.76 2.51 -3.39
N ALA A 53 -19.01 3.37 -2.69
CA ALA A 53 -18.15 4.35 -3.33
C ALA A 53 -16.97 3.72 -4.08
N ARG A 54 -16.62 4.32 -5.21
CA ARG A 54 -15.41 4.00 -5.99
C ARG A 54 -14.23 4.85 -5.54
N GLY A 55 -13.05 4.25 -5.50
CA GLY A 55 -11.84 4.90 -5.03
C GLY A 55 -11.55 4.59 -3.56
N ALA A 56 -10.26 4.54 -3.23
CA ALA A 56 -9.77 4.35 -1.86
C ALA A 56 -8.44 5.07 -1.68
N ASP A 57 -8.05 5.34 -0.44
CA ASP A 57 -6.70 5.76 -0.08
C ASP A 57 -5.86 4.52 0.26
N VAL A 58 -4.83 4.25 -0.55
CA VAL A 58 -3.99 3.05 -0.42
C VAL A 58 -2.66 3.41 0.23
N ARG A 59 -2.34 2.79 1.37
CA ARG A 59 -1.12 3.05 2.15
C ARG A 59 -0.32 1.77 2.36
N PRO A 60 1.02 1.83 2.49
CA PRO A 60 1.78 0.70 2.99
C PRO A 60 1.28 0.29 4.39
N ASP A 61 1.20 -1.01 4.63
CA ASP A 61 0.93 -1.57 5.94
C ASP A 61 2.26 -1.84 6.67
N PHE A 62 2.54 -1.04 7.69
CA PHE A 62 3.77 -1.11 8.47
C PHE A 62 3.77 -2.24 9.52
N GLU A 63 2.60 -2.78 9.85
CA GLU A 63 2.46 -3.96 10.72
C GLU A 63 2.73 -5.26 9.94
N ARG A 64 2.44 -5.26 8.64
CA ARG A 64 2.70 -6.38 7.71
C ARG A 64 4.03 -6.21 6.95
N GLY A 65 5.11 -6.11 7.70
CA GLY A 65 6.48 -5.99 7.20
C GLY A 65 7.50 -5.97 8.34
N ASN A 66 8.75 -5.58 8.05
CA ASN A 66 9.69 -5.24 9.11
C ASN A 66 9.67 -3.72 9.36
N PRO A 67 8.92 -3.22 10.35
CA PRO A 67 8.74 -1.78 10.57
C PRO A 67 10.07 -1.04 10.83
N ARG A 68 11.11 -1.75 11.29
CA ARG A 68 12.45 -1.16 11.50
C ARG A 68 13.12 -0.74 10.19
N LEU A 69 12.88 -1.44 9.08
CA LEU A 69 13.43 -1.06 7.77
C LEU A 69 12.68 0.15 7.17
N ALA A 70 11.40 0.27 7.47
CA ALA A 70 10.54 1.30 6.91
C ALA A 70 10.70 2.67 7.59
N ILE A 71 11.01 2.72 8.89
CA ILE A 71 11.20 3.97 9.64
C ILE A 71 12.60 4.56 9.45
N VAL A 72 13.63 3.72 9.30
CA VAL A 72 15.04 4.15 9.33
C VAL A 72 15.49 4.74 7.98
N GLY A 73 14.70 4.57 6.91
CA GLY A 73 15.12 5.00 5.57
C GLY A 73 16.40 4.28 5.18
N GLY A 74 16.32 2.95 5.02
CA GLY A 74 17.47 2.15 4.60
C GLY A 74 18.10 2.79 3.36
N ARG A 75 19.35 3.27 3.49
CA ARG A 75 20.12 3.77 2.35
C ARG A 75 20.12 2.68 1.29
N VAL A 76 19.62 3.00 0.11
CA VAL A 76 19.76 2.18 -1.09
C VAL A 76 21.25 1.97 -1.30
N ALA A 77 21.74 0.74 -1.09
CA ALA A 77 23.04 0.35 -1.59
C ALA A 77 22.89 0.13 -3.10
N ASN A 78 23.71 0.85 -3.86
CA ASN A 78 23.75 0.89 -5.32
C ASN A 78 24.10 -0.48 -5.91
#